data_AF-A0A351HUP8-F1
#
_entry.id   AF-A0A351HUP8-F1
#
_cell.length_a   1.000
_cell.length_b   1.000
_cell.length_c   1.000
_cell.angle_alpha   90.00
_cell.angle_beta   90.00
_cell.angle_gamma   90.00
#
_symmetry.space_group_name_H-M   'P 1'
#
loop_
_entity.id
_entity.type
_entity.pdbx_description
1 polymer ?
#
loop_
_entity_poly.entity_id
_entity_poly.type
_entity_poly.pdbx_seq_one_letter_code
_entity_poly.pdbx_strand_id
1 'polypeptide(L)'
;KRAVDHFVRWGKMEEDNKTKNTYYPQKTRQEVFEGGFIAAESSHTRGSTVDLTVVNIETGVEIDMGGIFDFFSEVSYSDYDHLTLEQSKNRVQLRYLMRSEGFEPLQQEWWHFSLTDEPYPETYFDFPIQG
;
A
#
# COMPACT_ATOMS: atom_id res chain seq x y z
N LYS A 1 -15.21 -4.07 6.02
CA LYS A 1 -15.51 -2.67 6.39
C LYS A 1 -14.99 -2.31 7.78
N ARG A 2 -15.21 -3.15 8.81
CA ARG A 2 -14.73 -3.00 10.19
C ARG A 2 -13.23 -2.71 10.33
N ALA A 3 -12.38 -3.30 9.49
CA ALA A 3 -10.95 -3.01 9.46
C ALA A 3 -10.67 -1.55 9.05
N VAL A 4 -11.33 -1.07 7.99
CA VAL A 4 -11.25 0.33 7.55
C VAL A 4 -11.80 1.26 8.63
N ASP A 5 -12.93 0.93 9.24
CA ASP A 5 -13.49 1.72 10.35
C ASP A 5 -12.51 1.80 11.53
N HIS A 6 -11.70 0.76 11.76
CA HIS A 6 -10.65 0.76 12.77
C HIS A 6 -9.54 1.76 12.44
N PHE A 7 -9.08 1.81 11.19
CA PHE A 7 -8.13 2.83 10.74
C PHE A 7 -8.71 4.24 10.85
N VAL A 8 -9.96 4.46 10.45
CA VAL A 8 -10.63 5.75 10.58
C VAL A 8 -10.73 6.19 12.05
N ARG A 9 -11.00 5.26 12.98
CA ARG A 9 -10.96 5.57 14.42
C ARG A 9 -9.55 5.90 14.89
N TRP A 10 -8.55 5.11 14.50
CA TRP A 10 -7.14 5.34 14.82
C TRP A 10 -6.66 6.72 14.35
N GLY A 11 -7.06 7.14 13.15
CA GLY A 11 -6.73 8.46 12.60
C GLY A 11 -7.29 9.64 13.40
N LYS A 12 -8.35 9.40 14.18
CA LYS A 12 -9.00 10.41 15.05
C LYS A 12 -8.49 10.39 16.50
N MET A 13 -7.68 9.40 16.86
CA MET A 13 -7.10 9.31 18.20
C MET A 13 -5.86 10.20 18.31
N GLU A 14 -5.59 10.67 19.52
CA GLU A 14 -4.32 11.32 19.88
C GLU A 14 -3.12 10.46 19.46
N GLU A 15 -2.04 11.11 19.04
CA GLU A 15 -0.82 10.43 18.62
C GLU A 15 -0.15 9.75 19.81
N ASP A 16 0.01 8.42 19.74
CA ASP A 16 0.66 7.62 20.78
C ASP A 16 2.09 7.19 20.42
N ASN A 17 2.60 7.65 19.26
CA ASN A 17 3.96 7.46 18.75
C ASN A 17 4.43 6.00 18.55
N LYS A 18 3.55 5.00 18.73
CA LYS A 18 3.95 3.58 18.64
C LYS A 18 4.47 3.19 17.26
N THR A 19 3.83 3.71 16.21
CA THR A 19 4.11 3.38 14.81
C THR A 19 4.70 4.56 14.03
N LYS A 20 4.63 5.78 14.58
CA LYS A 20 5.01 7.02 13.91
C LYS A 20 6.41 6.97 13.33
N ASN A 21 7.42 6.65 14.14
CA ASN A 21 8.82 6.68 13.71
C ASN A 21 9.13 5.69 12.58
N THR A 22 8.38 4.60 12.50
CA THR A 22 8.56 3.56 11.48
C THR A 22 7.83 3.92 10.19
N TYR A 23 6.55 4.30 10.28
CA TYR A 23 5.68 4.35 9.10
C TYR A 23 5.39 5.76 8.61
N TYR A 24 5.38 6.76 9.49
CA TYR A 24 5.02 8.14 9.11
C TYR A 24 5.77 9.19 9.96
N PRO A 25 7.12 9.14 10.02
CA PRO A 25 7.91 9.92 10.99
C PRO A 25 7.74 11.44 10.83
N GLN A 26 7.46 11.90 9.61
CA GLN A 26 7.36 13.31 9.26
C GLN A 26 5.91 13.77 9.03
N LYS A 27 4.91 12.94 9.32
CA LYS A 27 3.49 13.26 9.14
C LYS A 27 2.70 13.05 10.43
N THR A 28 1.60 13.76 10.56
CA THR A 28 0.50 13.47 11.49
C THR A 28 -0.40 12.39 10.88
N ARG A 29 -1.23 11.74 11.70
CA ARG A 29 -2.24 10.80 11.17
C ARG A 29 -3.16 11.49 10.17
N GLN A 30 -3.59 12.73 10.45
CA GLN A 30 -4.43 13.48 9.52
C GLN A 30 -3.77 13.67 8.15
N GLU A 31 -2.49 14.06 8.11
CA GLU A 31 -1.74 14.21 6.85
C GLU A 31 -1.55 12.88 6.09
N VAL A 32 -1.53 11.74 6.79
CA VAL A 32 -1.54 10.40 6.16
C VAL A 32 -2.86 10.15 5.42
N PHE A 33 -4.00 10.51 6.02
CA PHE A 33 -5.31 10.41 5.37
C PHE A 33 -5.45 11.38 4.19
N GLU A 34 -5.07 12.64 4.38
CA GLU A 34 -5.11 13.68 3.34
C GLU A 34 -4.19 13.34 2.16
N GLY A 35 -3.07 12.67 2.43
CA GLY A 35 -2.14 12.17 1.42
C GLY A 35 -2.63 10.96 0.61
N GLY A 36 -3.79 10.39 0.95
CA GLY A 36 -4.39 9.28 0.23
C GLY A 36 -3.82 7.89 0.53
N PHE A 37 -2.97 7.76 1.55
CA PHE A 37 -2.42 6.47 1.99
C PHE A 37 -3.44 5.64 2.80
N ILE A 38 -4.39 6.31 3.46
CA ILE A 38 -5.49 5.63 4.16
C ILE A 38 -6.81 6.21 3.69
N ALA A 39 -7.65 5.35 3.12
CA ALA A 39 -8.97 5.69 2.63
C ALA A 39 -10.07 5.25 3.61
N ALA A 40 -11.10 6.07 3.77
CA ALA A 40 -12.32 5.70 4.50
C ALA A 40 -13.15 4.62 3.77
N GLU A 41 -12.90 4.45 2.47
CA GLU A 41 -13.42 3.37 1.64
C GLU A 41 -12.23 2.75 0.89
N SER A 42 -11.82 1.54 1.29
CA SER A 42 -10.63 0.89 0.74
C SER A 42 -11.01 -0.17 -0.29
N SER A 43 -10.32 -0.17 -1.43
CA SER A 43 -10.48 -1.17 -2.49
C SER A 43 -10.16 -2.60 -2.00
N HIS A 44 -9.30 -2.75 -0.98
CA HIS A 44 -9.08 -4.03 -0.29
C HIS A 44 -10.35 -4.68 0.22
N THR A 45 -11.32 -3.88 0.68
CA THR A 45 -12.60 -4.43 1.14
C THR A 45 -13.52 -4.87 0.00
N ARG A 46 -13.15 -4.65 -1.26
CA ARG A 46 -13.82 -5.21 -2.44
C ARG A 46 -13.28 -6.59 -2.86
N GLY A 47 -12.19 -7.05 -2.24
CA GLY A 47 -11.67 -8.41 -2.40
C GLY A 47 -10.88 -8.66 -3.68
N SER A 48 -10.42 -7.61 -4.37
CA SER A 48 -9.63 -7.71 -5.61
C SER A 48 -8.45 -6.75 -5.65
N THR A 49 -7.98 -6.35 -4.47
CA THR A 49 -6.77 -5.55 -4.26
C THR A 49 -5.78 -6.36 -3.45
N VAL A 50 -4.51 -6.23 -3.80
CA VAL A 50 -3.39 -6.88 -3.13
C VAL A 50 -2.28 -5.87 -2.91
N ASP A 51 -1.57 -6.06 -1.81
CA ASP A 51 -0.33 -5.37 -1.54
C ASP A 51 0.80 -6.39 -1.50
N LEU A 52 1.89 -6.14 -2.23
CA LEU A 52 2.98 -7.10 -2.33
C LEU A 52 4.34 -6.48 -2.63
N THR A 53 5.37 -7.28 -2.37
CA THR A 53 6.75 -7.06 -2.80
C THR A 53 7.29 -8.31 -3.50
N VAL A 54 8.52 -8.23 -4.00
CA VAL A 54 9.22 -9.35 -4.63
C VAL A 54 10.31 -9.84 -3.68
N VAL A 55 10.40 -11.16 -3.53
CA VAL A 55 11.46 -11.82 -2.79
C VAL A 55 12.39 -12.56 -3.75
N ASN A 56 13.68 -12.58 -3.44
CA ASN A 56 14.61 -13.47 -4.08
C ASN A 56 14.32 -14.91 -3.62
N ILE A 57 14.07 -15.82 -4.55
CA ILE A 57 13.68 -17.21 -4.23
C ILE A 57 14.80 -18.04 -3.61
N GLU A 58 16.06 -17.73 -3.90
CA GLU A 58 17.21 -18.46 -3.37
C GLU A 58 17.52 -18.03 -1.94
N THR A 59 17.43 -16.73 -1.64
CA THR A 59 17.79 -16.18 -0.33
C THR A 59 16.59 -15.97 0.59
N GLY A 60 15.37 -15.90 0.05
CA GLY A 60 14.16 -15.54 0.78
C GLY A 60 14.11 -14.07 1.21
N VAL A 61 15.03 -13.23 0.71
CA VAL A 61 15.14 -11.82 1.09
C VAL A 61 14.34 -10.95 0.13
N GLU A 62 13.57 -10.00 0.67
CA GLU A 62 12.89 -8.97 -0.11
C GLU A 62 13.89 -8.12 -0.88
N ILE A 63 13.59 -7.83 -2.14
CA ILE A 63 14.44 -6.94 -2.94
C ILE A 63 14.25 -5.49 -2.49
N ASP A 64 15.30 -4.68 -2.63
CA ASP A 64 15.25 -3.28 -2.20
C ASP A 64 14.35 -2.45 -3.13
N MET A 65 13.22 -1.99 -2.57
CA MET A 65 12.25 -1.13 -3.25
C MET A 65 12.46 0.36 -2.94
N GLY A 66 13.47 0.73 -2.17
CA GLY A 66 13.79 2.11 -1.78
C GLY A 66 12.94 2.67 -0.64
N GLY A 67 12.07 1.86 -0.07
CA GLY A 67 11.23 2.18 1.09
C GLY A 67 10.58 0.90 1.61
N ILE A 68 10.23 0.88 2.89
CA ILE A 68 9.49 -0.25 3.47
C ILE A 68 8.02 -0.18 3.07
N PHE A 69 7.36 -1.33 3.18
CA PHE A 69 5.91 -1.46 3.09
C PHE A 69 5.20 -0.56 4.14
N ASP A 70 4.04 -0.01 3.81
CA ASP A 70 3.27 0.93 4.65
C ASP A 70 4.00 2.21 5.06
N PHE A 71 5.08 2.59 4.36
CA PHE A 71 5.75 3.85 4.64
C PHE A 71 4.97 5.02 4.02
N PHE A 72 4.28 5.81 4.82
CA PHE A 72 3.39 6.89 4.35
C PHE A 72 4.16 8.19 4.12
N SER A 73 4.99 8.20 3.06
CA SER A 73 5.79 9.34 2.61
C SER A 73 5.93 9.33 1.08
N GLU A 74 6.43 10.43 0.51
CA GLU A 74 6.57 10.61 -0.94
C GLU A 74 7.43 9.53 -1.60
N VAL A 75 8.40 8.95 -0.87
CA VAL A 75 9.21 7.82 -1.37
C VAL A 75 8.35 6.62 -1.75
N SER A 76 7.12 6.51 -1.21
CA SER A 76 6.22 5.41 -1.53
C SER A 76 5.45 5.60 -2.83
N TYR A 77 5.47 6.81 -3.39
CA TYR A 77 4.81 7.09 -4.65
C TYR A 77 5.40 6.24 -5.79
N SER A 78 4.51 5.71 -6.62
CA SER A 78 4.83 4.83 -7.75
C SER A 78 5.74 5.50 -8.79
N ASP A 79 5.71 6.83 -8.87
CA ASP A 79 6.46 7.70 -9.77
C ASP A 79 7.60 8.49 -9.07
N TYR A 80 7.93 8.15 -7.81
CA TYR A 80 9.05 8.76 -7.09
C TYR A 80 10.38 8.61 -7.85
N ASP A 81 11.06 9.73 -8.11
CA ASP A 81 12.18 9.84 -9.05
C ASP A 81 13.56 9.91 -8.38
N HIS A 82 13.63 9.99 -7.04
CA HIS A 82 14.89 10.02 -6.28
C HIS A 82 15.31 8.63 -5.77
N LEU A 83 15.05 7.58 -6.56
CA LEU A 83 15.48 6.21 -6.29
C LEU A 83 16.85 5.92 -6.88
N THR A 84 17.56 4.93 -6.33
CA THR A 84 18.70 4.35 -7.04
C THR A 84 18.24 3.66 -8.33
N LEU A 85 19.16 3.44 -9.26
CA LEU A 85 18.86 2.74 -10.51
C LEU A 85 18.31 1.32 -10.24
N GLU A 86 18.82 0.64 -9.21
CA GLU A 86 18.36 -0.70 -8.83
C GLU A 86 16.94 -0.69 -8.27
N GLN A 87 16.66 0.21 -7.32
CA GLN A 87 15.31 0.39 -6.75
C GLN A 87 14.28 0.77 -7.81
N SER A 88 14.64 1.66 -8.74
CA SER A 88 13.78 2.04 -9.87
C SER A 88 13.48 0.83 -10.77
N LYS A 89 14.49 0.02 -11.11
CA LYS A 89 14.31 -1.22 -11.88
C LYS A 89 13.39 -2.21 -11.17
N ASN A 90 13.57 -2.39 -9.85
CA ASN A 90 12.74 -3.30 -9.06
C ASN A 90 11.27 -2.88 -9.07
N ARG A 91 10.96 -1.59 -8.86
CA ARG A 91 9.58 -1.07 -8.93
C ARG A 91 8.99 -1.17 -10.33
N VAL A 92 9.77 -0.88 -11.38
CA VAL A 92 9.33 -1.03 -12.77
C VAL A 92 9.01 -2.48 -13.09
N GLN A 93 9.83 -3.42 -12.64
CA GLN A 93 9.61 -4.86 -12.84
C GLN A 93 8.34 -5.33 -12.13
N LEU A 94 8.16 -5.01 -10.85
CA LEU A 94 6.95 -5.36 -10.10
C LEU A 94 5.70 -4.83 -10.80
N ARG A 95 5.68 -3.54 -11.15
CA ARG A 95 4.55 -2.92 -11.85
C ARG A 95 4.28 -3.54 -13.22
N TYR A 96 5.32 -3.88 -13.98
CA TYR A 96 5.18 -4.56 -15.26
C TYR A 96 4.51 -5.93 -15.10
N LEU A 97 4.96 -6.74 -14.12
CA LEU A 97 4.40 -8.05 -13.84
C LEU A 97 2.94 -7.95 -13.38
N MET A 98 2.63 -7.03 -12.47
CA MET A 98 1.25 -6.87 -12.00
C MET A 98 0.31 -6.42 -13.13
N ARG A 99 0.76 -5.50 -13.99
CA ARG A 99 -0.02 -5.07 -15.17
C ARG A 99 -0.21 -6.17 -16.20
N SER A 100 0.78 -7.06 -16.42
CA SER A 100 0.60 -8.19 -17.34
C SER A 100 -0.47 -9.16 -16.86
N GLU A 101 -0.72 -9.21 -15.55
CA GLU A 101 -1.78 -10.02 -14.92
C GLU A 101 -3.09 -9.23 -14.69
N GLY A 102 -3.24 -8.05 -15.29
CA GLY A 102 -4.48 -7.27 -15.27
C GLY A 102 -4.69 -6.38 -14.04
N PHE A 103 -3.65 -6.17 -13.22
CA PHE A 103 -3.71 -5.25 -12.08
C PHE A 103 -3.16 -3.86 -12.41
N GLU A 104 -3.77 -2.82 -11.84
CA GLU A 104 -3.28 -1.45 -11.92
C GLU A 104 -2.73 -0.96 -10.57
N PRO A 105 -1.62 -0.21 -10.56
CA PRO A 105 -1.00 0.32 -9.36
C PRO A 105 -1.77 1.52 -8.80
N LEU A 106 -1.63 1.78 -7.51
CA LEU A 106 -1.97 3.06 -6.91
C LEU A 106 -0.79 4.04 -7.02
N GLN A 107 -1.06 5.32 -7.32
CA GLN A 107 0.01 6.32 -7.44
C GLN A 107 0.74 6.51 -6.11
N GLN A 108 0.01 6.48 -4.99
CA GLN A 108 0.53 6.77 -3.66
C GLN A 108 1.40 5.63 -3.09
N GLU A 109 1.27 4.41 -3.60
CA GLU A 109 1.82 3.21 -2.96
C GLU A 109 2.39 2.24 -4.02
N TRP A 110 3.72 2.08 -4.05
CA TRP A 110 4.38 1.21 -5.02
C TRP A 110 4.04 -0.28 -4.86
N TRP A 111 3.53 -0.69 -3.71
CA TRP A 111 3.15 -2.07 -3.38
C TRP A 111 1.69 -2.40 -3.68
N HIS A 112 0.81 -1.41 -3.86
CA HIS A 112 -0.64 -1.58 -3.92
C HIS A 112 -1.12 -1.74 -5.36
N PHE A 113 -1.92 -2.78 -5.59
CA PHE A 113 -2.44 -3.13 -6.91
C PHE A 113 -3.90 -3.59 -6.82
N SER A 114 -4.76 -3.09 -7.72
CA SER A 114 -6.16 -3.54 -7.84
C SER A 114 -6.39 -4.17 -9.21
N LEU A 115 -7.12 -5.28 -9.24
CA LEU A 115 -7.53 -5.92 -10.50
C LEU A 115 -8.36 -4.92 -11.33
N THR A 116 -8.16 -4.86 -12.64
CA THR A 116 -8.88 -3.90 -13.49
C THR A 116 -10.34 -4.31 -13.71
N ASP A 117 -10.57 -5.61 -13.93
CA ASP A 117 -11.90 -6.20 -14.11
C ASP A 117 -12.37 -6.82 -12.78
N GLU A 118 -12.64 -5.96 -11.79
CA GLU A 118 -13.06 -6.41 -10.47
C GLU A 118 -14.44 -7.07 -10.55
N PRO A 119 -14.65 -8.25 -9.94
CA PRO A 119 -15.97 -8.88 -9.84
C PRO A 119 -16.95 -8.09 -8.96
N TYR A 120 -16.43 -7.24 -8.05
CA TYR A 120 -17.20 -6.58 -6.99
C TYR A 120 -16.84 -5.09 -6.81
N PRO A 121 -16.85 -4.26 -7.87
CA PRO A 121 -16.32 -2.89 -7.81
C PRO A 121 -17.08 -1.96 -6.85
N GLU A 122 -18.34 -2.29 -6.53
CA GLU A 122 -19.23 -1.51 -5.65
C GLU A 122 -19.59 -2.25 -4.35
N THR A 123 -19.00 -3.43 -4.09
CA THR A 123 -19.33 -4.23 -2.89
C THR A 123 -18.19 -4.21 -1.89
N TYR A 124 -18.44 -3.66 -0.71
CA TYR A 124 -17.48 -3.56 0.38
C TYR A 124 -17.77 -4.63 1.43
N PHE A 125 -17.04 -5.74 1.37
CA PHE A 125 -17.20 -6.87 2.26
C PHE A 125 -16.84 -6.53 3.71
N ASP A 126 -17.49 -7.23 4.65
CA ASP A 126 -17.28 -7.04 6.08
C ASP A 126 -17.30 -8.32 6.91
N PHE A 127 -16.84 -9.43 6.35
CA PHE A 127 -16.61 -10.65 7.11
C PHE A 127 -15.19 -10.69 7.71
N PRO A 128 -14.96 -11.41 8.83
CA PRO A 128 -13.62 -11.61 9.35
C PRO A 128 -12.78 -12.47 8.40
N ILE A 129 -11.49 -12.16 8.25
CA ILE A 129 -10.54 -13.08 7.61
C ILE A 129 -10.25 -14.22 8.60
N GLN A 130 -10.44 -15.46 8.14
CA GLN A 130 -10.20 -16.67 8.92
C GLN A 130 -9.37 -17.60 8.04
N GLY A 131 -8.35 -18.24 8.63
CA GLY A 131 -7.45 -19.19 7.99
C GLY A 131 -7.18 -20.38 8.90
#